data_AF-A0A094GMX6-F1
#
_entry.id   AF-A0A094GMX6-F1
#
_cell.length_a   1.000
_cell.length_b   1.000
_cell.length_c   1.000
_cell.angle_alpha   90.00
_cell.angle_beta   90.00
_cell.angle_gamma   90.00
#
_symmetry.space_group_name_H-M   'P 1'
#
loop_
_entity.id
_entity.type
_entity.pdbx_description
1 polymer ?
#
loop_
_entity_poly.entity_id
_entity_poly.type
_entity_poly.pdbx_seq_one_letter_code
_entity_poly.pdbx_strand_id
1 'polypeptide(L)'
;HARHLVEIETVAIETMERMIIQQNVNFELLRTGLDKTYQIQAGEYMAFQLQIMKSLRSRAQATLDRLNGEVALAYNTLASVDNRVMKSVTILAMVFLPATFVAGLFSTTFFSFAENDGWGFSSKFWIYWVVVIPLTAAVVSGWWLWLGESSNKPSLLQVSESKTQTQTQTQTQTV
;
A
#
# COMPACT_ATOMS: atom_id res chain seq x y z
N HIS A 1 19.17 4.23 -2.27
CA HIS A 1 20.10 5.23 -2.84
C HIS A 1 19.45 6.59 -3.10
N ALA A 2 18.30 6.69 -3.80
CA ALA A 2 17.67 7.98 -4.11
C ALA A 2 17.32 8.84 -2.88
N ARG A 3 16.84 8.24 -1.77
CA ARG A 3 16.56 8.97 -0.52
C ARG A 3 17.80 9.65 0.05
N HIS A 4 18.89 8.90 0.13
CA HIS A 4 20.18 9.40 0.63
C HIS A 4 20.76 10.47 -0.30
N LEU A 5 20.51 10.38 -1.62
CA LEU A 5 20.89 11.43 -2.57
C LEU A 5 20.16 12.74 -2.29
N VAL A 6 18.83 12.69 -2.09
CA VAL A 6 18.03 13.88 -1.73
C VAL A 6 18.48 14.46 -0.38
N GLU A 7 18.84 13.61 0.58
CA GLU A 7 19.37 14.02 1.88
C GLU A 7 20.71 14.75 1.74
N ILE A 8 21.69 14.14 1.04
CA ILE A 8 22.98 14.77 0.74
C ILE A 8 22.78 16.12 0.03
N GLU A 9 21.88 16.17 -0.95
CA GLU A 9 21.60 17.39 -1.69
C GLU A 9 20.94 18.47 -0.82
N THR A 10 20.13 18.08 0.17
CA THR A 10 19.60 19.02 1.19
C THR A 10 20.75 19.70 1.91
N VAL A 11 21.67 18.88 2.43
CA VAL A 11 22.79 19.34 3.24
C VAL A 11 23.75 20.18 2.38
N ALA A 12 23.96 19.80 1.12
CA ALA A 12 24.77 20.55 0.17
C ALA A 12 24.17 21.93 -0.13
N ILE A 13 22.86 22.02 -0.35
CA ILE A 13 22.15 23.29 -0.54
C ILE A 13 22.26 24.17 0.71
N GLU A 14 21.99 23.62 1.89
CA GLU A 14 22.10 24.37 3.15
C GLU A 14 23.53 24.88 3.37
N THR A 15 24.53 24.04 3.07
CA THR A 15 25.95 24.42 3.17
C THR A 15 26.28 25.57 2.21
N MET A 16 25.79 25.51 0.97
CA MET A 16 26.01 26.56 -0.02
C MET A 16 25.30 27.87 0.37
N GLU A 17 24.10 27.80 0.94
CA GLU A 17 23.40 28.98 1.49
C GLU A 17 24.18 29.62 2.63
N ARG A 18 24.67 28.82 3.58
CA ARG A 18 25.51 29.32 4.67
C ARG A 18 26.81 29.92 4.14
N MET A 19 27.42 29.34 3.12
CA MET A 19 28.64 29.86 2.49
C MET A 19 28.41 31.18 1.78
N ILE A 20 27.28 31.35 1.09
CA ILE A 20 26.89 32.62 0.45
C ILE A 20 26.72 33.71 1.50
N ILE A 21 26.02 33.42 2.60
CA ILE A 21 25.84 34.36 3.72
C ILE A 21 27.21 34.76 4.29
N GLN A 22 28.08 33.78 4.53
CA GLN A 22 29.42 34.01 5.07
C GLN A 22 30.29 34.84 4.11
N GLN A 23 30.24 34.57 2.80
CA GLN A 23 30.96 35.35 1.80
C GLN A 23 30.44 36.77 1.71
N ASN A 24 29.12 36.99 1.79
CA ASN A 24 28.54 38.33 1.79
C ASN A 24 29.07 39.17 2.96
N VAL A 25 29.12 38.59 4.17
CA VAL A 25 29.71 39.25 5.36
C VAL A 25 31.20 39.56 5.14
N ASN A 26 31.98 38.63 4.57
CA ASN A 26 33.39 38.85 4.30
C ASN A 26 33.63 39.94 3.24
N PHE A 27 32.79 40.00 2.21
CA PHE A 27 32.87 41.03 1.17
C PHE A 27 32.52 42.43 1.71
N GLU A 28 31.60 42.54 2.67
CA GLU A 28 31.34 43.82 3.35
C GLU A 28 32.53 44.31 4.16
N LEU A 29 33.27 43.41 4.82
CA LEU A 29 34.48 43.75 5.57
C LEU A 29 35.64 44.17 4.66
N LEU A 30 35.75 43.56 3.47
CA LEU A 30 36.79 43.85 2.47
C LEU A 30 36.41 44.96 1.47
N ARG A 31 35.26 45.61 1.66
CA ARG A 31 34.66 46.60 0.75
C ARG A 31 35.54 47.81 0.45
N THR A 32 36.55 48.09 1.30
CA THR A 32 37.46 49.23 1.13
C THR A 32 38.58 48.98 0.10
N GLY A 33 38.82 47.73 -0.32
CA GLY A 33 39.94 47.38 -1.21
C GLY A 33 39.59 46.63 -2.50
N LEU A 34 38.35 46.16 -2.66
CA LEU A 34 37.91 45.37 -3.82
C LEU A 34 36.94 46.16 -4.71
N ASP A 35 37.05 46.02 -6.03
CA ASP A 35 36.14 46.66 -6.98
C ASP A 35 34.72 46.06 -6.88
N LYS A 36 33.70 46.93 -6.89
CA LYS A 36 32.29 46.57 -6.66
C LYS A 36 31.76 45.59 -7.71
N THR A 37 32.28 45.67 -8.93
CA THR A 37 31.87 44.81 -10.06
C THR A 37 32.09 43.34 -9.74
N TYR A 38 33.22 43.00 -9.12
CA TYR A 38 33.55 41.61 -8.77
C TYR A 38 32.65 41.05 -7.67
N GLN A 39 32.23 41.87 -6.71
CA GLN A 39 31.34 41.44 -5.63
C GLN A 39 29.96 41.06 -6.18
N ILE A 40 29.42 41.90 -7.07
CA ILE A 40 28.13 41.66 -7.71
C ILE A 40 28.20 40.39 -8.58
N GLN A 41 29.25 40.27 -9.40
CA GLN A 41 29.38 39.12 -10.30
C GLN A 41 29.58 37.81 -9.53
N ALA A 42 30.34 37.80 -8.44
CA ALA A 42 30.49 36.62 -7.59
C ALA A 42 29.15 36.23 -6.93
N GLY A 43 28.38 37.21 -6.45
CA GLY A 43 27.05 37.00 -5.89
C GLY A 43 26.08 36.35 -6.87
N GLU A 44 25.98 36.87 -8.09
CA GLU A 44 25.11 36.32 -9.13
C GLU A 44 25.51 34.89 -9.53
N TYR A 45 26.81 34.62 -9.66
CA TYR A 45 27.30 33.28 -10.00
C TYR A 45 26.93 32.25 -8.93
N MET A 46 27.09 32.61 -7.65
CA MET A 46 26.72 31.71 -6.54
C MET A 46 25.21 31.50 -6.43
N ALA A 47 24.42 32.55 -6.64
CA ALA A 47 22.96 32.45 -6.66
C ALA A 47 22.49 31.50 -7.79
N PHE A 48 23.10 31.59 -8.97
CA PHE A 48 22.83 30.68 -10.08
C PHE A 48 23.17 29.22 -9.75
N GLN A 49 24.34 28.97 -9.15
CA GLN A 49 24.75 27.62 -8.72
C GLN A 49 23.77 27.04 -7.69
N LEU A 50 23.36 27.86 -6.71
CA LEU A 50 22.37 27.47 -5.71
C LEU A 50 21.04 27.10 -6.37
N GLN A 51 20.62 27.85 -7.38
CA GLN A 51 19.37 27.60 -8.10
C GLN A 51 19.42 26.29 -8.90
N ILE A 52 20.56 25.96 -9.53
CA ILE A 52 20.75 24.66 -10.17
C ILE A 52 20.59 23.54 -9.15
N MET A 53 21.25 23.64 -7.99
CA MET A 53 21.14 22.60 -6.95
C MET A 53 19.70 22.45 -6.44
N LYS A 54 19.00 23.56 -6.19
CA LYS A 54 17.57 23.52 -5.80
C LYS A 54 16.70 22.86 -6.87
N SER A 55 16.98 23.11 -8.14
CA SER A 55 16.24 22.49 -9.25
C SER A 55 16.51 20.98 -9.36
N LEU A 56 17.74 20.54 -9.12
CA LEU A 56 18.12 19.13 -9.13
C LEU A 56 17.48 18.39 -7.95
N ARG A 57 17.47 19.00 -6.76
CA ARG A 57 16.75 18.50 -5.59
C ARG A 57 15.29 18.25 -5.89
N SER A 58 14.62 19.26 -6.45
CA SER A 58 13.20 19.16 -6.79
C SER A 58 12.93 18.00 -7.74
N ARG A 59 13.79 17.81 -8.77
CA ARG A 59 13.69 16.68 -9.70
C ARG A 59 13.97 15.33 -9.04
N ALA A 60 14.98 15.24 -8.18
CA ALA A 60 15.32 14.03 -7.45
C ALA A 60 14.19 13.62 -6.51
N GLN A 61 13.59 14.59 -5.81
CA GLN A 61 12.47 14.38 -4.91
C GLN A 61 11.21 13.94 -5.67
N ALA A 62 10.85 14.60 -6.77
CA ALA A 62 9.73 14.20 -7.61
C ALA A 62 9.88 12.77 -8.17
N THR A 63 11.11 12.37 -8.50
CA THR A 63 11.41 11.01 -8.95
C THR A 63 11.24 9.99 -7.83
N LEU A 64 11.65 10.33 -6.60
CA LEU A 64 11.48 9.49 -5.42
C LEU A 64 10.01 9.31 -5.07
N ASP A 65 9.22 10.37 -5.11
CA ASP A 65 7.77 10.33 -4.83
C ASP A 65 7.04 9.49 -5.88
N ARG A 66 7.40 9.64 -7.16
CA ARG A 66 6.86 8.80 -8.24
C ARG A 66 7.17 7.32 -8.02
N LEU A 67 8.43 6.99 -7.70
CA LEU A 67 8.85 5.61 -7.44
C LEU A 67 8.07 5.00 -6.26
N ASN A 68 7.91 5.76 -5.17
CA ASN A 68 7.12 5.31 -4.02
C ASN A 68 5.66 5.05 -4.41
N GLY A 69 5.06 5.91 -5.24
CA GLY A 69 3.72 5.73 -5.76
C GLY A 69 3.59 4.46 -6.63
N GLU A 70 4.55 4.21 -7.50
CA GLU A 70 4.60 3.00 -8.33
C GLU A 70 4.76 1.73 -7.50
N VAL A 71 5.65 1.74 -6.49
CA VAL A 71 5.83 0.61 -5.56
C VAL A 71 4.55 0.34 -4.77
N ALA A 72 3.88 1.37 -4.27
CA ALA A 72 2.63 1.23 -3.54
C ALA A 72 1.51 0.65 -4.43
N LEU A 73 1.42 1.10 -5.68
CA LEU A 73 0.46 0.57 -6.65
C LEU A 73 0.76 -0.89 -6.99
N ALA A 74 2.03 -1.24 -7.22
CA ALA A 74 2.44 -2.61 -7.46
C ALA A 74 2.10 -3.51 -6.27
N TYR A 75 2.37 -3.05 -5.04
CA TYR A 75 2.04 -3.78 -3.83
C TYR A 75 0.53 -4.00 -3.67
N ASN A 76 -0.29 -2.96 -3.88
CA ASN A 76 -1.75 -3.08 -3.86
C ASN A 76 -2.24 -4.06 -4.93
N THR A 77 -1.64 -4.02 -6.12
CA THR A 77 -1.99 -4.95 -7.20
C THR A 77 -1.68 -6.39 -6.80
N LEU A 78 -0.49 -6.65 -6.24
CA LEU A 78 -0.12 -7.98 -5.72
C LEU A 78 -1.05 -8.43 -4.59
N ALA A 79 -1.34 -7.56 -3.62
CA ALA A 79 -2.27 -7.84 -2.54
C ALA A 79 -3.69 -8.14 -3.05
N SER A 80 -4.13 -7.47 -4.13
CA SER A 80 -5.44 -7.73 -4.74
C SER A 80 -5.50 -9.11 -5.40
N VAL A 81 -4.41 -9.55 -6.02
CA VAL A 81 -4.27 -10.89 -6.60
C VAL A 81 -4.24 -11.93 -5.50
N ASP A 82 -3.46 -11.70 -4.43
CA ASP A 82 -3.39 -12.58 -3.28
C ASP A 82 -4.76 -12.75 -2.60
N ASN A 83 -5.50 -11.65 -2.41
CA ASN A 83 -6.87 -11.69 -1.90
C ASN A 83 -7.81 -12.51 -2.79
N ARG A 84 -7.68 -12.43 -4.12
CA ARG A 84 -8.45 -13.28 -5.05
C ARG A 84 -8.11 -14.76 -4.86
N VAL A 85 -6.83 -15.10 -4.73
CA VAL A 85 -6.39 -16.47 -4.47
C VAL A 85 -6.91 -16.97 -3.12
N MET A 86 -6.78 -16.17 -2.06
CA MET A 86 -7.26 -16.47 -0.72
C MET A 86 -8.76 -16.74 -0.69
N LYS A 87 -9.55 -15.92 -1.41
CA LYS A 87 -10.99 -16.14 -1.58
C LYS A 87 -11.29 -17.47 -2.26
N SER A 88 -10.58 -17.82 -3.33
CA SER A 88 -10.75 -19.10 -4.03
C SER A 88 -10.45 -20.29 -3.14
N VAL A 89 -9.32 -20.27 -2.40
CA VAL A 89 -8.94 -21.34 -1.46
C VAL A 89 -9.98 -21.49 -0.35
N THR A 90 -10.48 -20.37 0.18
CA THR A 90 -11.50 -20.36 1.23
C THR A 90 -12.82 -20.97 0.74
N ILE A 91 -13.27 -20.61 -0.46
CA ILE A 91 -14.46 -21.21 -1.08
C ILE A 91 -14.27 -22.72 -1.24
N LEU A 92 -13.09 -23.14 -1.70
CA LEU A 92 -12.78 -24.55 -1.89
C LEU A 92 -12.81 -25.32 -0.55
N ALA A 93 -12.26 -24.74 0.52
CA ALA A 93 -12.34 -25.29 1.87
C ALA A 93 -13.77 -25.37 2.40
N MET A 94 -14.60 -24.35 2.16
CA MET A 94 -16.01 -24.31 2.56
C MET A 94 -16.86 -25.37 1.87
N VAL A 95 -16.52 -25.76 0.64
CA VAL A 95 -17.20 -26.85 -0.07
C VAL A 95 -16.65 -28.21 0.37
N PHE A 96 -15.34 -28.35 0.51
CA PHE A 96 -14.74 -29.64 0.86
C PHE A 96 -14.97 -30.06 2.31
N LEU A 97 -14.97 -29.14 3.27
CA LEU A 97 -15.24 -29.49 4.68
C LEU A 97 -16.57 -30.26 4.89
N PRO A 98 -17.73 -29.75 4.44
CA PRO A 98 -18.99 -30.46 4.59
C PRO A 98 -19.04 -31.71 3.71
N ALA A 99 -18.47 -31.69 2.50
CA ALA A 99 -18.43 -32.86 1.63
C ALA A 99 -17.60 -34.02 2.24
N THR A 100 -16.44 -33.71 2.83
CA THR A 100 -15.58 -34.69 3.50
C THR A 100 -16.22 -35.21 4.78
N PHE A 101 -16.87 -34.36 5.58
CA PHE A 101 -17.62 -34.79 6.76
C PHE A 101 -18.73 -35.78 6.40
N VAL A 102 -19.47 -35.47 5.35
CA VAL A 102 -20.50 -36.36 4.79
C VAL A 102 -19.90 -37.66 4.29
N ALA A 103 -18.81 -37.62 3.52
CA ALA A 103 -18.14 -38.83 3.05
C ALA A 103 -17.69 -39.74 4.21
N GLY A 104 -17.16 -39.16 5.30
CA GLY A 104 -16.78 -39.89 6.50
C GLY A 104 -17.98 -40.49 7.27
N LEU A 105 -19.07 -39.74 7.41
CA LEU A 105 -20.31 -40.23 8.00
C LEU A 105 -20.86 -41.42 7.22
N PHE A 106 -20.91 -41.34 5.90
CA PHE A 106 -21.38 -42.43 5.05
C PHE A 106 -20.43 -43.62 5.08
N SER A 107 -19.11 -43.40 5.07
CA SER A 107 -18.12 -44.48 5.15
C SER A 107 -18.24 -45.33 6.43
N THR A 108 -18.77 -44.76 7.52
CA THR A 108 -18.92 -45.47 8.79
C THR A 108 -20.34 -45.99 9.01
N THR A 109 -21.37 -45.23 8.62
CA THR A 109 -22.77 -45.66 8.78
C THR A 109 -23.24 -46.63 7.71
N PHE A 110 -22.86 -46.50 6.44
CA PHE A 110 -23.29 -47.44 5.39
C PHE A 110 -22.58 -48.80 5.48
N PHE A 111 -21.35 -48.85 5.96
CA PHE A 111 -20.61 -50.10 6.11
C PHE A 111 -21.13 -51.01 7.25
N SER A 112 -22.06 -50.54 8.08
CA SER A 112 -22.64 -51.33 9.19
C SER A 112 -24.06 -51.90 8.91
N PHE A 113 -24.65 -51.68 7.73
CA PHE A 113 -26.03 -52.13 7.43
C PHE A 113 -26.12 -53.29 6.42
N ALA A 114 -25.02 -53.99 6.16
CA ALA A 114 -24.97 -55.08 5.18
C ALA A 114 -24.89 -56.49 5.82
N GLU A 115 -25.38 -56.69 7.05
CA GLU A 115 -25.30 -58.01 7.69
C GLU A 115 -26.61 -58.83 7.67
N ASN A 116 -27.79 -58.26 7.42
CA ASN A 116 -28.98 -59.07 7.18
C ASN A 116 -30.04 -58.36 6.33
N ASP A 117 -30.34 -59.00 5.19
CA ASP A 117 -31.47 -58.82 4.27
C ASP A 117 -31.52 -57.61 3.32
N GLY A 118 -31.23 -57.95 2.05
CA GLY A 118 -32.04 -57.53 0.92
C GLY A 118 -31.61 -56.24 0.23
N TRP A 119 -31.55 -56.29 -1.10
CA TRP A 119 -31.36 -55.17 -2.01
C TRP A 119 -32.52 -54.15 -1.92
N GLY A 120 -32.64 -53.47 -0.79
CA GLY A 120 -33.60 -52.40 -0.55
C GLY A 120 -32.85 -51.08 -0.47
N PHE A 121 -33.10 -50.20 -1.44
CA PHE A 121 -32.70 -48.80 -1.39
C PHE A 121 -33.13 -48.20 -0.04
N SER A 122 -32.18 -48.01 0.88
CA SER A 122 -32.49 -47.68 2.28
C SER A 122 -33.29 -46.38 2.34
N SER A 123 -34.54 -46.48 2.81
CA SER A 123 -35.53 -45.39 2.90
C SER A 123 -35.05 -44.18 3.73
N LYS A 124 -33.89 -44.27 4.37
CA LYS A 124 -33.24 -43.19 5.13
C LYS A 124 -32.42 -42.22 4.27
N PHE A 125 -32.37 -42.38 2.94
CA PHE A 125 -31.69 -41.43 2.03
C PHE A 125 -32.20 -39.98 2.17
N TRP A 126 -33.41 -39.77 2.71
CA TRP A 126 -33.93 -38.42 2.96
C TRP A 126 -33.20 -37.69 4.10
N ILE A 127 -32.67 -38.41 5.10
CA ILE A 127 -31.92 -37.79 6.22
C ILE A 127 -30.62 -37.12 5.74
N TYR A 128 -30.07 -37.59 4.62
CA TYR A 128 -28.93 -36.98 3.95
C TYR A 128 -29.20 -35.52 3.59
N TRP A 129 -30.28 -35.28 2.86
CA TRP A 129 -30.67 -33.94 2.42
C TRP A 129 -31.03 -33.04 3.59
N VAL A 130 -31.66 -33.61 4.63
CA VAL A 130 -32.04 -32.89 5.85
C VAL A 130 -30.83 -32.45 6.67
N VAL A 131 -29.68 -33.13 6.62
CA VAL A 131 -28.47 -32.71 7.35
C VAL A 131 -27.55 -31.86 6.47
N VAL A 132 -27.41 -32.21 5.19
CA VAL A 132 -26.50 -31.53 4.25
C VAL A 132 -26.93 -30.11 3.93
N ILE A 133 -28.22 -29.89 3.66
CA ILE A 133 -28.74 -28.56 3.31
C ILE A 133 -28.53 -27.55 4.45
N PRO A 134 -28.95 -27.81 5.70
CA PRO A 134 -28.76 -26.86 6.79
C PRO A 134 -27.30 -26.73 7.22
N LEU A 135 -26.48 -27.78 7.13
CA LEU A 135 -25.05 -27.67 7.44
C LEU A 135 -24.33 -26.77 6.42
N THR A 136 -24.61 -26.94 5.14
CA THR A 136 -24.06 -26.09 4.07
C THR A 136 -24.59 -24.67 4.19
N ALA A 137 -25.89 -24.50 4.48
CA ALA A 137 -26.49 -23.19 4.72
C ALA A 137 -25.87 -22.50 5.93
N ALA A 138 -25.62 -23.20 7.05
CA ALA A 138 -25.00 -22.62 8.23
C ALA A 138 -23.58 -22.11 7.97
N VAL A 139 -22.76 -22.86 7.21
CA VAL A 139 -21.41 -22.44 6.82
C VAL A 139 -21.46 -21.22 5.90
N VAL A 140 -22.34 -21.23 4.89
CA VAL A 140 -22.52 -20.11 3.95
C VAL A 140 -23.07 -18.88 4.67
N SER A 141 -24.11 -19.03 5.50
CA SER A 141 -24.71 -17.95 6.29
C SER A 141 -23.73 -17.37 7.31
N GLY A 142 -22.95 -18.22 7.99
CA GLY A 142 -21.88 -17.77 8.89
C GLY A 142 -20.82 -16.94 8.15
N TRP A 143 -20.45 -17.35 6.93
CA TRP A 143 -19.53 -16.59 6.09
C TRP A 143 -20.14 -15.28 5.58
N TRP A 144 -21.40 -15.30 5.14
CA TRP A 144 -22.09 -14.12 4.61
C TRP A 144 -22.30 -13.05 5.68
N LEU A 145 -22.62 -13.46 6.92
CA LEU A 145 -22.74 -12.55 8.06
C LEU A 145 -21.37 -11.98 8.47
N TRP A 146 -20.30 -12.79 8.43
CA TRP A 146 -18.94 -12.33 8.71
C TRP A 146 -18.40 -11.38 7.63
N LEU A 147 -18.63 -11.68 6.35
CA LEU A 147 -18.22 -10.81 5.24
C LEU A 147 -19.06 -9.53 5.15
N GLY A 148 -20.35 -9.61 5.51
CA GLY A 148 -21.25 -8.46 5.58
C GLY A 148 -20.79 -7.43 6.60
N GLU A 149 -20.27 -7.87 7.74
CA GLU A 149 -19.75 -6.97 8.79
C GLU A 149 -18.40 -6.32 8.42
N SER A 150 -17.66 -6.89 7.46
CA SER A 150 -16.41 -6.31 6.94
C SER A 150 -16.64 -5.30 5.80
N SER A 151 -17.87 -4.88 5.55
CA SER A 151 -18.17 -3.74 4.67
C SER A 151 -18.37 -2.44 5.46
N ASN A 152 -17.57 -2.18 6.49
CA ASN A 152 -17.43 -0.81 7.00
C ASN A 152 -16.47 -0.01 6.09
N LYS A 153 -17.07 0.56 5.04
CA LYS A 153 -16.70 1.77 4.29
C LYS A 153 -15.28 1.83 3.68
N PRO A 154 -15.13 1.78 2.35
CA PRO A 154 -13.94 2.30 1.69
C PRO A 154 -13.85 3.80 1.98
N SER A 155 -12.74 4.20 2.59
CA SER A 155 -12.31 5.55 2.91
C SER A 155 -12.04 6.36 1.64
N LEU A 156 -13.09 6.69 0.87
CA LEU A 156 -13.03 7.65 -0.24
C LEU A 156 -12.66 9.07 0.23
N LEU A 157 -12.67 9.31 1.54
CA LEU A 157 -12.21 10.56 2.16
C LEU A 157 -10.69 10.60 2.38
N GLN A 158 -9.98 9.47 2.50
CA GLN A 158 -8.53 9.48 2.73
C GLN A 158 -7.70 9.75 1.46
N VAL A 159 -8.19 9.34 0.28
CA VAL A 159 -7.53 9.64 -1.00
C VAL A 159 -7.73 11.10 -1.39
N SER A 160 -8.88 11.69 -1.03
CA SER A 160 -9.13 13.12 -1.23
C SER A 160 -8.30 13.97 -0.27
N GLU A 161 -8.24 13.62 1.02
CA GLU A 161 -7.43 14.36 2.01
C GLU A 161 -5.92 14.22 1.78
N SER A 162 -5.41 13.05 1.38
CA SER A 162 -3.99 12.89 1.05
C SER A 162 -3.57 13.75 -0.14
N LYS A 163 -4.44 13.93 -1.14
CA LYS A 163 -4.18 14.79 -2.30
C LYS A 163 -4.26 16.27 -1.96
N THR A 164 -5.23 16.68 -1.13
CA THR A 164 -5.35 18.07 -0.67
C THR A 164 -4.21 18.45 0.27
N GLN A 165 -3.80 17.58 1.20
CA GLN A 165 -2.69 17.88 2.13
C GLN A 165 -1.33 17.92 1.44
N THR A 166 -1.06 17.04 0.47
CA THR A 166 0.19 17.06 -0.30
C THR A 166 0.28 18.31 -1.19
N GLN A 167 -0.85 18.80 -1.71
CA GLN A 167 -0.88 20.05 -2.49
C GLN A 167 -0.80 21.31 -1.62
N THR A 168 -1.45 21.34 -0.44
CA THR A 168 -1.40 22.51 0.45
C THR A 168 -0.03 22.64 1.14
N GLN A 169 0.62 21.55 1.53
CA GLN A 169 1.97 21.63 2.12
C GLN A 169 3.04 22.10 1.12
N THR A 170 2.87 21.79 -0.17
CA THR A 170 3.81 22.25 -1.21
C THR A 170 3.64 23.75 -1.52
N GLN A 171 2.46 24.35 -1.27
CA GLN A 171 2.23 25.78 -1.51
C GLN A 171 2.61 26.67 -0.31
N THR A 172 2.55 26.18 0.93
CA THR A 172 2.89 26.98 2.12
C THR A 172 4.38 27.01 2.44
N GLN A 173 5.22 26.16 1.83
CA GLN A 173 6.69 26.23 1.97
C GLN A 173 7.36 27.12 0.90
N THR A 174 6.58 27.75 0.03
CA THR A 174 7.02 28.77 -0.94
C THR A 174 6.37 30.14 -0.67
N VAL A 175 6.42 30.58 0.60
CA VAL A 175 6.34 31.99 0.98
C VAL A 175 7.45 32.28 1.97
#